data_AF-A0A1D2AHA3-F1
#
_entry.id   AF-A0A1D2AHA3-F1
#
_cell.length_a   1.000
_cell.length_b   1.000
_cell.length_c   1.000
_cell.angle_alpha   90.00
_cell.angle_beta   90.00
_cell.angle_gamma   90.00
#
_symmetry.space_group_name_H-M   'P 1'
#
loop_
_entity.id
_entity.type
_entity.pdbx_description
1 polymer ?
#
loop_
_entity_poly.entity_id
_entity_poly.type
_entity_poly.pdbx_seq_one_letter_code
_entity_poly.pdbx_strand_id
1 'polypeptide(L)'
;MAAATLGLRRGNDPCGPVAQFLEQAGVGLAGWVHTACLNRCRQRRRHRRQLADWANLLDHAALAQSSPGYAASRRRDVRRGQPALSPVEWVESEAAGSQLLHLQLGFPLNLYAPAEFVTLYWYCDYLLLARRGRWGSAPEEAVADVDRAACQAMVVLCQGVAAAAGACMRRPPSPFNTAEDVFEQRFGCMRSVARPEALTLGHYRASQAAVEAGAVSAAALLLGAATRFGALVGAAAGLLAGTAVDLAPAQERHLAGLRRIATQNGLAAQLLMKGTAGEAAPTLVPTWDFSVAREHSTCMFFPILGLKRAE
;
A
#
# COMPACT_ATOMS: atom_id res chain seq x y z
N MET A 1 -16.08 11.64 13.52
CA MET A 1 -15.05 11.91 12.50
C MET A 1 -15.64 12.12 11.12
N ALA A 2 -16.33 11.13 10.49
CA ALA A 2 -16.90 11.28 9.13
C ALA A 2 -17.66 12.59 8.88
N ALA A 3 -18.65 12.94 9.71
CA ALA A 3 -19.43 14.18 9.53
C ALA A 3 -18.56 15.46 9.56
N ALA A 4 -17.55 15.52 10.44
CA ALA A 4 -16.64 16.65 10.53
C ALA A 4 -15.70 16.72 9.30
N THR A 5 -15.21 15.57 8.84
CA THR A 5 -14.35 15.48 7.64
C THR A 5 -15.12 15.79 6.35
N LEU A 6 -16.44 15.58 6.34
CA LEU A 6 -17.33 15.87 5.22
C LEU A 6 -17.94 17.29 5.27
N GLY A 7 -17.55 18.12 6.24
CA GLY A 7 -18.08 19.49 6.41
C GLY A 7 -19.50 19.58 6.98
N LEU A 8 -20.08 18.46 7.46
CA LEU A 8 -21.46 18.39 7.94
C LEU A 8 -21.52 18.77 9.44
N ARG A 9 -22.03 19.97 9.77
CA ARG A 9 -22.23 20.43 11.15
C ARG A 9 -23.59 20.01 11.73
N ARG A 10 -23.61 19.63 13.02
CA ARG A 10 -24.82 19.50 13.85
C ARG A 10 -25.51 20.86 13.94
N GLY A 11 -26.68 21.01 13.33
CA GLY A 11 -27.45 22.25 13.35
C GLY A 11 -28.60 22.26 12.34
N ASN A 12 -28.41 21.56 11.22
CA ASN A 12 -29.51 21.00 10.43
C ASN A 12 -29.38 19.49 10.58
N ASP A 13 -30.40 18.82 11.12
CA ASP A 13 -30.38 17.36 11.07
C ASP A 13 -30.22 16.95 9.61
N PRO A 14 -29.20 16.13 9.28
CA PRO A 14 -29.10 15.62 7.92
C PRO A 14 -30.41 14.89 7.65
N CYS A 15 -31.14 15.29 6.62
CA CYS A 15 -32.36 14.65 6.19
C CYS A 15 -32.17 14.07 4.78
N GLY A 16 -32.90 13.01 4.47
CA GLY A 16 -32.83 12.36 3.16
C GLY A 16 -31.46 11.67 2.90
N PRO A 17 -30.94 11.71 1.66
CA PRO A 17 -29.78 10.92 1.26
C PRO A 17 -28.49 11.17 2.06
N VAL A 18 -28.27 12.40 2.54
CA VAL A 18 -27.09 12.75 3.35
C VAL A 18 -27.13 12.06 4.73
N ALA A 19 -28.32 11.95 5.32
CA ALA A 19 -28.53 11.27 6.61
C ALA A 19 -28.23 9.79 6.49
N GLN A 20 -28.82 9.16 5.47
CA GLN A 20 -28.63 7.74 5.18
C GLN A 20 -27.16 7.43 4.91
N PHE A 21 -26.47 8.26 4.12
CA PHE A 21 -25.03 8.10 3.90
C PHE A 21 -24.23 8.19 5.21
N LEU A 22 -24.50 9.19 6.06
CA LEU A 22 -23.81 9.34 7.34
C LEU A 22 -24.05 8.17 8.29
N GLU A 23 -25.28 7.64 8.33
CA GLU A 23 -25.63 6.47 9.11
C GLU A 23 -24.86 5.24 8.63
N GLN A 24 -24.90 4.95 7.32
CA GLN A 24 -24.18 3.82 6.73
C GLN A 24 -22.67 3.96 6.88
N ALA A 25 -22.12 5.17 6.73
CA ALA A 25 -20.71 5.45 6.99
C ALA A 25 -20.35 5.22 8.46
N GLY A 26 -21.23 5.58 9.39
CA GLY A 26 -21.07 5.31 10.82
C GLY A 26 -21.00 3.81 11.11
N VAL A 27 -21.89 3.01 10.52
CA VAL A 27 -21.89 1.54 10.63
C VAL A 27 -20.62 0.95 10.04
N GLY A 28 -20.20 1.40 8.85
CA GLY A 28 -18.97 0.96 8.20
C GLY A 28 -17.72 1.23 9.05
N LEU A 29 -17.60 2.45 9.58
CA LEU A 29 -16.50 2.84 10.47
C LEU A 29 -16.48 2.05 11.78
N ALA A 30 -17.63 1.85 12.41
CA ALA A 30 -17.73 1.00 13.61
C ALA A 30 -17.29 -0.44 13.32
N GLY A 31 -17.68 -0.98 12.16
CA GLY A 31 -17.24 -2.28 11.66
C GLY A 31 -15.73 -2.35 11.42
N TRP A 32 -15.12 -1.27 10.90
CA TRP A 32 -13.68 -1.16 10.68
C TRP A 32 -12.90 -1.11 12.00
N VAL A 33 -13.32 -0.28 12.95
CA VAL A 33 -12.71 -0.20 14.30
C VAL A 33 -12.79 -1.54 15.03
N HIS A 34 -13.96 -2.18 15.01
CA HIS A 34 -14.11 -3.51 15.59
C HIS A 34 -13.18 -4.53 14.92
N THR A 35 -12.99 -4.43 13.60
CA THR A 35 -12.07 -5.30 12.86
C THR A 35 -10.63 -5.11 13.33
N ALA A 36 -10.19 -3.87 13.54
CA ALA A 36 -8.84 -3.56 14.02
C ALA A 36 -8.53 -4.21 15.38
N CYS A 37 -9.55 -4.47 16.22
CA CYS A 37 -9.41 -5.17 17.49
C CYS A 37 -9.30 -6.70 17.40
N LEU A 38 -9.49 -7.29 16.20
CA LEU A 38 -9.39 -8.74 16.01
C LEU A 38 -7.93 -9.17 15.80
N ASN A 39 -7.65 -10.48 15.88
CA ASN A 39 -6.35 -11.00 15.45
C ASN A 39 -6.15 -10.83 13.93
N ARG A 40 -4.89 -10.81 13.47
CA ARG A 40 -4.51 -10.50 12.08
C ARG A 40 -5.18 -11.38 11.03
N CYS A 41 -5.31 -12.68 11.29
CA CYS A 41 -6.00 -13.60 10.39
C CYS A 41 -7.46 -13.19 10.20
N ARG A 42 -8.14 -12.83 11.29
CA ARG A 42 -9.54 -12.36 11.27
C ARG A 42 -9.64 -10.97 10.65
N GLN A 43 -8.73 -10.04 10.97
CA GLN A 43 -8.63 -8.72 10.33
C GLN A 43 -8.62 -8.87 8.80
N ARG A 44 -7.67 -9.64 8.25
CA ARG A 44 -7.53 -9.81 6.80
C ARG A 44 -8.77 -10.39 6.13
N ARG A 45 -9.38 -11.43 6.74
CA ARG A 45 -10.61 -12.07 6.24
C ARG A 45 -11.82 -11.13 6.30
N ARG A 46 -11.87 -10.25 7.31
CA ARG A 46 -12.97 -9.30 7.49
C ARG A 46 -12.84 -8.11 6.55
N HIS A 47 -11.64 -7.54 6.40
CA HIS A 47 -11.38 -6.51 5.38
C HIS A 47 -11.74 -6.98 3.98
N ARG A 48 -11.41 -8.23 3.60
CA ARG A 48 -11.81 -8.80 2.31
C ARG A 48 -13.33 -8.79 2.10
N ARG A 49 -14.10 -9.15 3.13
CA ARG A 49 -15.57 -9.20 3.05
C ARG A 49 -16.17 -7.80 3.00
N GLN A 50 -15.60 -6.87 3.75
CA GLN A 50 -16.03 -5.47 3.81
C GLN A 50 -15.78 -4.69 2.51
N LEU A 51 -15.01 -5.23 1.57
CA LEU A 51 -14.83 -4.59 0.26
C LEU A 51 -16.16 -4.41 -0.49
N ALA A 52 -17.10 -5.35 -0.40
CA ALA A 52 -18.42 -5.17 -1.01
C ALA A 52 -19.26 -4.08 -0.32
N ASP A 53 -19.10 -3.91 0.99
CA ASP A 53 -19.82 -2.88 1.76
C ASP A 53 -19.40 -1.47 1.31
N TRP A 54 -18.13 -1.29 0.93
CA TRP A 54 -17.63 -0.03 0.39
C TRP A 54 -18.25 0.33 -0.96
N ALA A 55 -18.59 -0.65 -1.81
CA ALA A 55 -19.30 -0.39 -3.06
C ALA A 55 -20.72 0.12 -2.80
N ASN A 56 -21.46 -0.52 -1.89
CA ASN A 56 -22.79 -0.04 -1.49
C ASN A 56 -22.72 1.37 -0.89
N LEU A 57 -21.68 1.65 -0.09
CA LEU A 57 -21.48 2.97 0.50
C LEU A 57 -21.14 4.04 -0.53
N LEU A 58 -20.47 3.66 -1.63
CA LEU A 58 -20.18 4.56 -2.76
C LEU A 58 -21.46 5.01 -3.46
N ASP A 59 -22.43 4.12 -3.63
CA ASP A 59 -23.74 4.47 -4.20
C ASP A 59 -24.49 5.47 -3.30
N HIS A 60 -24.50 5.22 -1.98
CA HIS A 60 -25.05 6.17 -1.02
C HIS A 60 -24.31 7.52 -1.02
N ALA A 61 -22.99 7.51 -1.19
CA ALA A 61 -22.18 8.71 -1.29
C ALA A 61 -22.52 9.53 -2.54
N ALA A 62 -22.69 8.87 -3.69
CA ALA A 62 -23.09 9.52 -4.94
C ALA A 62 -24.48 10.17 -4.82
N LEU A 63 -25.45 9.46 -4.23
CA LEU A 63 -26.77 10.00 -3.93
C LEU A 63 -26.70 11.20 -2.98
N ALA A 64 -25.94 11.09 -1.88
CA ALA A 64 -25.73 12.18 -0.94
C ALA A 64 -25.10 13.40 -1.61
N GLN A 65 -24.08 13.20 -2.45
CA GLN A 65 -23.40 14.27 -3.18
C GLN A 65 -24.28 14.98 -4.20
N SER A 66 -25.18 14.25 -4.86
CA SER A 66 -26.16 14.82 -5.81
C SER A 66 -27.33 15.55 -5.14
N SER A 67 -27.48 15.40 -3.81
CA SER A 67 -28.61 15.98 -3.09
C SER A 67 -28.53 17.51 -2.96
N PRO A 68 -29.67 18.22 -3.00
CA PRO A 68 -29.72 19.68 -2.77
C PRO A 68 -29.14 20.10 -1.41
N GLY A 69 -29.34 19.27 -0.37
CA GLY A 69 -28.83 19.52 0.98
C GLY A 69 -27.29 19.55 1.03
N TYR A 70 -26.63 18.63 0.33
CA TYR A 70 -25.18 18.63 0.25
C TYR A 70 -24.65 19.80 -0.59
N ALA A 71 -25.28 20.11 -1.73
CA ALA A 71 -24.89 21.26 -2.56
C ALA A 71 -24.94 22.59 -1.79
N ALA A 72 -25.94 22.77 -0.92
CA ALA A 72 -26.05 23.94 -0.05
C ALA A 72 -24.93 23.99 1.01
N SER A 73 -24.57 22.85 1.61
CA SER A 73 -23.44 22.75 2.57
C SER A 73 -22.11 23.06 1.88
N ARG A 74 -21.84 22.44 0.74
CA ARG A 74 -20.57 22.60 0.01
C ARG A 74 -20.33 24.04 -0.45
N ARG A 75 -21.37 24.73 -0.93
CA ARG A 75 -21.27 26.17 -1.27
C ARG A 75 -20.88 27.03 -0.07
N ARG A 76 -21.28 26.65 1.15
CA ARG A 76 -20.94 27.35 2.38
C ARG A 76 -19.49 27.10 2.80
N ASP A 77 -18.99 25.88 2.64
CA ASP A 77 -17.62 25.50 2.99
C ASP A 77 -16.59 26.11 2.02
N VAL A 78 -16.90 26.12 0.71
CA VAL A 78 -16.08 26.80 -0.31
C VAL A 78 -15.94 28.29 0.00
N ARG A 79 -17.03 28.97 0.42
CA ARG A 79 -16.98 30.38 0.82
C ARG A 79 -16.11 30.65 2.06
N ARG A 80 -15.83 29.63 2.86
CA ARG A 80 -14.98 29.70 4.05
C ARG A 80 -13.55 29.20 3.81
N GLY A 81 -13.21 28.84 2.56
CA GLY A 81 -11.89 28.31 2.21
C GLY A 81 -11.59 26.97 2.87
N GLN A 82 -12.61 26.18 3.26
CA GLN A 82 -12.40 24.88 3.89
C GLN A 82 -12.30 23.78 2.82
N PRO A 83 -11.18 23.08 2.70
CA PRO A 83 -11.09 21.89 1.86
C PRO A 83 -11.87 20.77 2.53
N ALA A 84 -13.09 20.51 2.05
CA ALA A 84 -13.88 19.35 2.43
C ALA A 84 -13.96 18.40 1.24
N LEU A 85 -13.61 17.14 1.47
CA LEU A 85 -13.75 16.11 0.46
C LEU A 85 -15.21 15.88 0.16
N SER A 86 -15.49 15.47 -1.06
CA SER A 86 -16.80 14.93 -1.37
C SER A 86 -17.02 13.58 -0.68
N PRO A 87 -18.29 13.22 -0.37
CA PRO A 87 -18.66 11.88 0.08
C PRO A 87 -18.05 10.76 -0.76
N VAL A 88 -18.03 10.95 -2.09
CA VAL A 88 -17.46 9.97 -3.03
C VAL A 88 -15.95 9.85 -2.85
N GLU A 89 -15.21 10.96 -2.85
CA GLU A 89 -13.75 10.96 -2.64
C GLU A 89 -13.36 10.34 -1.28
N TRP A 90 -14.19 10.55 -0.26
CA TRP A 90 -14.06 9.92 1.05
C TRP A 90 -14.18 8.39 0.96
N VAL A 91 -15.27 7.88 0.39
CA VAL A 91 -15.48 6.43 0.24
C VAL A 91 -14.35 5.80 -0.57
N GLU A 92 -13.94 6.44 -1.67
CA GLU A 92 -12.85 5.95 -2.52
C GLU A 92 -11.54 5.80 -1.75
N SER A 93 -11.21 6.77 -0.90
CA SER A 93 -10.01 6.74 -0.06
C SER A 93 -10.06 5.63 1.00
N GLU A 94 -11.21 5.45 1.65
CA GLU A 94 -11.40 4.42 2.67
C GLU A 94 -11.41 3.01 2.07
N ALA A 95 -12.00 2.86 0.89
CA ALA A 95 -11.99 1.61 0.15
C ALA A 95 -10.57 1.24 -0.29
N ALA A 96 -9.81 2.19 -0.83
CA ALA A 96 -8.39 1.99 -1.15
C ALA A 96 -7.57 1.62 0.10
N GLY A 97 -7.84 2.25 1.24
CA GLY A 97 -7.23 1.92 2.53
C GLY A 97 -7.52 0.49 2.97
N SER A 98 -8.78 0.04 2.81
CA SER A 98 -9.19 -1.32 3.12
C SER A 98 -8.57 -2.37 2.19
N GLN A 99 -8.47 -2.06 0.89
CA GLN A 99 -7.77 -2.90 -0.09
C GLN A 99 -6.27 -3.01 0.26
N LEU A 100 -5.63 -1.88 0.61
CA LEU A 100 -4.22 -1.83 0.99
C LEU A 100 -3.95 -2.66 2.25
N LEU A 101 -4.77 -2.50 3.29
CA LEU A 101 -4.66 -3.29 4.53
C LEU A 101 -4.85 -4.78 4.27
N HIS A 102 -5.79 -5.16 3.40
CA HIS A 102 -5.97 -6.56 3.01
C HIS A 102 -4.71 -7.17 2.39
N LEU A 103 -4.03 -6.41 1.51
CA LEU A 103 -2.77 -6.83 0.91
C LEU A 103 -1.67 -6.88 1.97
N GLN A 104 -1.42 -5.78 2.70
CA GLN A 104 -0.36 -5.68 3.70
C GLN A 104 -0.43 -6.75 4.78
N LEU A 105 -1.64 -7.08 5.26
CA LEU A 105 -1.84 -8.13 6.28
C LEU A 105 -1.47 -9.54 5.79
N GLY A 106 -1.34 -9.79 4.48
CA GLY A 106 -0.93 -11.10 3.98
C GLY A 106 0.57 -11.39 4.14
N PHE A 107 1.41 -10.35 4.21
CA PHE A 107 2.86 -10.50 4.42
C PHE A 107 3.21 -11.12 5.78
N PRO A 108 2.78 -10.57 6.93
CA PRO A 108 3.09 -11.17 8.23
C PRO A 108 2.43 -12.53 8.44
N LEU A 109 1.44 -12.88 7.60
CA LEU A 109 0.76 -14.18 7.59
C LEU A 109 1.41 -15.17 6.61
N ASN A 110 2.52 -14.81 5.96
CA ASN A 110 3.23 -15.64 4.99
C ASN A 110 2.33 -16.18 3.87
N LEU A 111 1.36 -15.37 3.40
CA LEU A 111 0.40 -15.78 2.36
C LEU A 111 0.91 -15.56 0.93
N TYR A 112 2.09 -14.94 0.80
CA TYR A 112 2.68 -14.53 -0.46
C TYR A 112 4.01 -15.24 -0.65
N ALA A 113 4.18 -15.85 -1.81
CA ALA A 113 5.48 -16.35 -2.23
C ALA A 113 6.36 -15.16 -2.68
N PRO A 114 7.71 -15.26 -2.58
CA PRO A 114 8.61 -14.22 -3.06
C PRO A 114 8.39 -13.81 -4.52
N ALA A 115 8.00 -14.77 -5.36
CA ALA A 115 7.66 -14.54 -6.76
C ALA A 115 6.49 -13.54 -6.97
N GLU A 116 5.65 -13.33 -5.95
CA GLU A 116 4.50 -12.41 -6.02
C GLU A 116 4.85 -11.00 -5.53
N PHE A 117 6.02 -10.79 -4.91
CA PHE A 117 6.34 -9.53 -4.22
C PHE A 117 6.35 -8.33 -5.16
N VAL A 118 6.89 -8.47 -6.37
CA VAL A 118 6.91 -7.38 -7.36
C VAL A 118 5.49 -6.88 -7.63
N THR A 119 4.57 -7.79 -7.94
CA THR A 119 3.17 -7.46 -8.23
C THR A 119 2.44 -6.89 -7.01
N LEU A 120 2.69 -7.45 -5.82
CA LEU A 120 2.07 -6.97 -4.57
C LEU A 120 2.51 -5.55 -4.21
N TYR A 121 3.81 -5.25 -4.22
CA TYR A 121 4.30 -3.90 -3.91
C TYR A 121 3.93 -2.88 -4.98
N TRP A 122 3.90 -3.29 -6.25
CA TRP A 122 3.38 -2.45 -7.33
C TRP A 122 1.92 -2.06 -7.10
N TYR A 123 1.08 -3.03 -6.72
CA TYR A 123 -0.33 -2.77 -6.40
C TYR A 123 -0.48 -1.90 -5.13
N CYS A 124 0.34 -2.14 -4.11
CA CYS A 124 0.36 -1.31 -2.90
C CYS A 124 0.73 0.16 -3.20
N ASP A 125 1.72 0.43 -4.06
CA ASP A 125 2.05 1.81 -4.48
C ASP A 125 0.86 2.48 -5.18
N TYR A 126 0.17 1.75 -6.06
CA TYR A 126 -1.05 2.25 -6.70
C TYR A 126 -2.13 2.63 -5.68
N LEU A 127 -2.41 1.78 -4.71
CA LEU A 127 -3.42 2.04 -3.69
C LEU A 127 -3.03 3.20 -2.77
N LEU A 128 -1.75 3.31 -2.40
CA LEU A 128 -1.24 4.44 -1.65
C LEU A 128 -1.37 5.75 -2.46
N LEU A 129 -1.10 5.73 -3.77
CA LEU A 129 -1.31 6.86 -4.66
C LEU A 129 -2.79 7.25 -4.73
N ALA A 130 -3.69 6.27 -4.84
CA ALA A 130 -5.13 6.51 -4.89
C ALA A 130 -5.67 7.20 -3.62
N ARG A 131 -4.97 7.06 -2.48
CA ARG A 131 -5.31 7.73 -1.21
C ARG A 131 -4.69 9.11 -1.04
N ARG A 132 -3.67 9.47 -1.83
CA ARG A 132 -2.89 10.70 -1.65
C ARG A 132 -3.76 11.95 -1.79
N GLY A 133 -3.54 12.92 -0.90
CA GLY A 133 -4.28 14.20 -0.89
C GLY A 133 -5.77 14.05 -0.56
N ARG A 134 -6.25 12.83 -0.26
CA ARG A 134 -7.64 12.57 0.08
C ARG A 134 -7.82 12.49 1.57
N TRP A 135 -6.98 11.79 2.31
CA TRP A 135 -7.19 11.53 3.74
C TRP A 135 -5.89 11.64 4.51
N GLY A 136 -5.41 12.86 4.69
CA GLY A 136 -4.24 13.07 5.51
C GLY A 136 -4.18 14.47 6.06
N SER A 137 -3.99 14.55 7.37
CA SER A 137 -3.17 15.63 7.92
C SER A 137 -1.80 15.62 7.20
N ALA A 138 -1.11 16.77 7.14
CA ALA A 138 0.26 16.83 6.60
C ALA A 138 1.18 15.67 7.08
N PRO A 139 1.12 15.20 8.36
CA PRO A 139 1.87 14.01 8.79
C PRO A 139 1.49 12.72 8.08
N GLU A 140 0.20 12.44 7.94
CA GLU A 140 -0.27 11.21 7.31
C GLU A 140 0.11 11.17 5.83
N GLU A 141 0.03 12.32 5.14
CA GLU A 141 0.45 12.42 3.74
C GLU A 141 1.95 12.20 3.59
N ALA A 142 2.76 12.82 4.46
CA ALA A 142 4.20 12.66 4.40
C ALA A 142 4.65 11.21 4.71
N VAL A 143 4.00 10.54 5.68
CA VAL A 143 4.24 9.12 5.96
C VAL A 143 3.81 8.25 4.77
N ALA A 144 2.66 8.53 4.16
CA ALA A 144 2.20 7.79 2.99
C ALA A 144 3.16 7.94 1.80
N ASP A 145 3.75 9.12 1.57
CA ASP A 145 4.75 9.33 0.52
C ASP A 145 6.02 8.49 0.78
N VAL A 146 6.43 8.34 2.04
CA VAL A 146 7.54 7.45 2.42
C VAL A 146 7.18 5.97 2.19
N ASP A 147 5.96 5.54 2.54
CA ASP A 147 5.47 4.18 2.27
C ASP A 147 5.44 3.85 0.77
N ARG A 148 5.08 4.83 -0.07
CA ARG A 148 5.12 4.70 -1.54
C ARG A 148 6.53 4.53 -2.05
N ALA A 149 7.44 5.38 -1.62
CA ALA A 149 8.86 5.28 -1.97
C ALA A 149 9.43 3.91 -1.54
N ALA A 150 9.01 3.37 -0.40
CA ALA A 150 9.36 2.03 0.03
C ALA A 150 8.80 0.93 -0.88
N CYS A 151 7.52 0.98 -1.26
CA CYS A 151 6.94 0.05 -2.23
C CYS A 151 7.71 0.08 -3.57
N GLN A 152 8.03 1.26 -4.07
CA GLN A 152 8.79 1.45 -5.30
C GLN A 152 10.24 0.95 -5.22
N ALA A 153 10.89 1.09 -4.06
CA ALA A 153 12.21 0.53 -3.81
C ALA A 153 12.15 -1.01 -3.77
N MET A 154 11.14 -1.58 -3.12
CA MET A 154 10.92 -3.03 -3.06
C MET A 154 10.62 -3.65 -4.42
N VAL A 155 9.83 -2.99 -5.28
CA VAL A 155 9.60 -3.45 -6.66
C VAL A 155 10.92 -3.62 -7.40
N VAL A 156 11.77 -2.59 -7.39
CA VAL A 156 13.05 -2.62 -8.10
C VAL A 156 14.04 -3.59 -7.46
N LEU A 157 14.05 -3.70 -6.13
CA LEU A 157 14.84 -4.72 -5.43
C LEU A 157 14.43 -6.12 -5.87
N CYS A 158 13.15 -6.45 -5.83
CA CYS A 158 12.65 -7.77 -6.18
C CYS A 158 12.91 -8.10 -7.67
N GLN A 159 12.79 -7.12 -8.57
CA GLN A 159 13.20 -7.27 -9.97
C GLN A 159 14.69 -7.58 -10.11
N GLY A 160 15.55 -6.82 -9.42
CA GLY A 160 17.00 -7.04 -9.43
C GLY A 160 17.39 -8.40 -8.87
N VAL A 161 16.78 -8.81 -7.76
CA VAL A 161 16.95 -10.15 -7.18
C VAL A 161 16.47 -11.24 -8.13
N ALA A 162 15.33 -11.07 -8.80
CA ALA A 162 14.83 -12.03 -9.77
C ALA A 162 15.71 -12.13 -11.03
N ALA A 163 16.35 -11.03 -11.43
CA ALA A 163 17.31 -11.02 -12.53
C ALA A 163 18.66 -11.66 -12.14
N ALA A 164 19.12 -11.45 -10.90
CA ALA A 164 20.41 -11.95 -10.40
C ALA A 164 20.38 -13.39 -9.89
N ALA A 165 19.30 -13.79 -9.20
CA ALA A 165 19.19 -15.04 -8.44
C ALA A 165 17.92 -15.83 -8.83
N GLY A 166 17.53 -15.75 -10.11
CA GLY A 166 16.18 -16.01 -10.61
C GLY A 166 15.47 -17.31 -10.19
N ALA A 167 16.16 -18.34 -9.70
CA ALA A 167 15.51 -19.53 -9.16
C ALA A 167 14.65 -19.25 -7.91
N CYS A 168 15.06 -18.34 -7.03
CA CYS A 168 14.36 -18.11 -5.75
C CYS A 168 13.14 -17.16 -5.87
N MET A 169 13.01 -16.47 -7.01
CA MET A 169 11.93 -15.51 -7.29
C MET A 169 11.04 -15.94 -8.46
N ARG A 170 11.36 -17.04 -9.15
CA ARG A 170 10.51 -17.55 -10.24
C ARG A 170 9.50 -18.55 -9.71
N ARG A 171 8.25 -18.36 -10.11
CA ARG A 171 7.21 -19.37 -9.92
C ARG A 171 7.44 -20.52 -10.92
N PRO A 172 7.39 -21.78 -10.49
CA PRO A 172 7.40 -22.91 -11.42
C PRO A 172 6.21 -22.81 -12.39
N PRO A 173 6.37 -23.17 -13.67
CA PRO A 173 5.26 -23.21 -14.61
C PRO A 173 4.20 -24.21 -14.09
N SER A 174 2.95 -23.79 -14.07
CA SER A 174 1.82 -24.65 -13.72
C SER A 174 1.11 -25.08 -15.00
N PRO A 175 0.85 -26.38 -15.21
CA PRO A 175 0.03 -26.84 -16.34
C PRO A 175 -1.47 -26.57 -16.11
N PHE A 176 -1.88 -26.23 -14.89
CA PHE A 176 -3.30 -26.11 -14.50
C PHE A 176 -3.81 -24.67 -14.47
N ASN A 177 -2.94 -23.70 -14.16
CA ASN A 177 -3.33 -22.31 -13.97
C ASN A 177 -2.49 -21.42 -14.87
N THR A 178 -3.14 -20.54 -15.61
CA THR A 178 -2.47 -19.49 -16.36
C THR A 178 -1.98 -18.39 -15.41
N ALA A 179 -1.12 -17.49 -15.92
CA ALA A 179 -0.72 -16.30 -15.18
C ALA A 179 -1.91 -15.39 -14.84
N GLU A 180 -2.93 -15.37 -15.71
CA GLU A 180 -4.17 -14.61 -15.48
C GLU A 180 -4.96 -15.20 -14.30
N ASP A 181 -5.14 -16.52 -14.26
CA ASP A 181 -5.85 -17.20 -13.16
C ASP A 181 -5.16 -16.94 -11.82
N VAL A 182 -3.83 -16.97 -11.82
CA VAL A 182 -3.01 -16.67 -10.64
C VAL A 182 -3.22 -15.23 -10.18
N PHE A 183 -3.20 -14.28 -11.11
CA PHE A 183 -3.41 -12.87 -10.81
C PHE A 183 -4.82 -12.65 -10.23
N GLU A 184 -5.84 -13.23 -10.86
CA GLU A 184 -7.23 -13.11 -10.40
C GLU A 184 -7.48 -13.81 -9.05
N GLN A 185 -6.83 -14.94 -8.78
CA GLN A 185 -6.88 -15.57 -7.46
C GLN A 185 -6.37 -14.64 -6.35
N ARG A 186 -5.39 -13.79 -6.67
CA ARG A 186 -4.77 -12.85 -5.72
C ARG A 186 -5.55 -11.54 -5.61
N PHE A 187 -5.92 -10.94 -6.73
CA PHE A 187 -6.44 -9.56 -6.82
C PHE A 187 -7.93 -9.47 -7.20
N GLY A 188 -8.58 -10.59 -7.55
CA GLY A 188 -9.99 -10.58 -7.98
C GLY A 188 -10.96 -10.03 -6.93
N CYS A 189 -10.60 -10.09 -5.63
CA CYS A 189 -11.39 -9.45 -4.58
C CYS A 189 -11.39 -7.91 -4.66
N MET A 190 -10.43 -7.28 -5.35
CA MET A 190 -10.37 -5.82 -5.48
C MET A 190 -11.48 -5.29 -6.39
N ARG A 191 -11.97 -6.12 -7.32
CA ARG A 191 -13.06 -5.78 -8.25
C ARG A 191 -14.42 -5.60 -7.57
N SER A 192 -14.56 -5.99 -6.29
CA SER A 192 -15.80 -5.76 -5.54
C SER A 192 -16.01 -4.29 -5.21
N VAL A 193 -15.00 -3.43 -5.38
CA VAL A 193 -15.10 -1.98 -5.26
C VAL A 193 -14.89 -1.39 -6.65
N ALA A 194 -15.78 -0.49 -7.07
CA ALA A 194 -15.65 0.18 -8.37
C ALA A 194 -14.48 1.19 -8.40
N ARG A 195 -14.14 1.79 -7.24
CA ARG A 195 -13.13 2.84 -7.12
C ARG A 195 -12.29 2.70 -5.84
N PRO A 196 -10.95 2.74 -5.93
CA PRO A 196 -10.16 2.89 -7.15
C PRO A 196 -10.33 1.68 -8.08
N GLU A 197 -10.16 1.91 -9.39
CA GLU A 197 -10.33 0.88 -10.40
C GLU A 197 -9.34 -0.27 -10.15
N ALA A 198 -9.83 -1.52 -10.20
CA ALA A 198 -8.98 -2.67 -10.01
C ALA A 198 -7.98 -2.80 -11.17
N LEU A 199 -6.68 -2.90 -10.85
CA LEU A 199 -5.66 -3.11 -11.87
C LEU A 199 -5.68 -4.55 -12.39
N THR A 200 -5.38 -4.72 -13.67
CA THR A 200 -5.35 -6.02 -14.37
C THR A 200 -3.94 -6.56 -14.54
N LEU A 201 -3.81 -7.83 -14.94
CA LEU A 201 -2.50 -8.37 -15.32
C LEU A 201 -1.89 -7.61 -16.50
N GLY A 202 -2.72 -7.09 -17.41
CA GLY A 202 -2.28 -6.24 -18.52
C GLY A 202 -1.57 -4.96 -18.04
N HIS A 203 -2.15 -4.26 -17.05
CA HIS A 203 -1.51 -3.10 -16.43
C HIS A 203 -0.17 -3.46 -15.78
N TYR A 204 -0.12 -4.62 -15.11
CA TYR A 204 1.12 -5.10 -14.51
C TYR A 204 2.19 -5.37 -15.58
N ARG A 205 1.89 -6.15 -16.62
CA ARG A 205 2.83 -6.44 -17.72
C ARG A 205 3.32 -5.18 -18.42
N ALA A 206 2.43 -4.23 -18.68
CA ALA A 206 2.82 -2.94 -19.25
C ALA A 206 3.85 -2.21 -18.37
N SER A 207 3.68 -2.26 -17.04
CA SER A 207 4.66 -1.68 -16.09
C SER A 207 6.00 -2.41 -16.04
N GLN A 208 6.04 -3.68 -16.44
CA GLN A 208 7.22 -4.55 -16.38
C GLN A 208 7.92 -4.72 -17.74
N ALA A 209 7.33 -4.23 -18.84
CA ALA A 209 7.74 -4.54 -20.20
C ALA A 209 9.23 -4.31 -20.48
N ALA A 210 9.81 -3.20 -19.98
CA ALA A 210 11.24 -2.91 -20.16
C ALA A 210 12.15 -3.92 -19.43
N VAL A 211 11.73 -4.39 -18.26
CA VAL A 211 12.48 -5.39 -17.47
C VAL A 211 12.34 -6.77 -18.10
N GLU A 212 11.13 -7.15 -18.52
CA GLU A 212 10.86 -8.43 -19.19
C GLU A 212 11.57 -8.55 -20.55
N ALA A 213 11.70 -7.43 -21.28
CA ALA A 213 12.47 -7.36 -22.52
C ALA A 213 14.00 -7.43 -22.30
N GLY A 214 14.47 -7.48 -21.06
CA GLY A 214 15.90 -7.50 -20.73
C GLY A 214 16.61 -6.17 -21.01
N ALA A 215 15.87 -5.06 -21.19
CA ALA A 215 16.44 -3.75 -21.49
C ALA A 215 17.19 -3.14 -20.29
N VAL A 216 16.99 -3.69 -19.08
CA VAL A 216 17.65 -3.25 -17.85
C VAL A 216 18.39 -4.43 -17.23
N SER A 217 19.68 -4.26 -16.98
CA SER A 217 20.51 -5.31 -16.38
C SER A 217 20.21 -5.53 -14.89
N ALA A 218 20.51 -6.71 -14.37
CA ALA A 218 20.38 -7.01 -12.94
C ALA A 218 21.18 -6.02 -12.07
N ALA A 219 22.41 -5.68 -12.49
CA ALA A 219 23.24 -4.70 -11.80
C ALA A 219 22.61 -3.30 -11.77
N ALA A 220 22.02 -2.85 -12.88
CA ALA A 220 21.33 -1.55 -12.95
C ALA A 220 20.08 -1.51 -12.06
N LEU A 221 19.31 -2.60 -12.00
CA LEU A 221 18.17 -2.72 -11.09
C LEU A 221 18.62 -2.67 -9.63
N LEU A 222 19.66 -3.44 -9.26
CA LEU A 222 20.16 -3.46 -7.89
C LEU A 222 20.79 -2.12 -7.45
N LEU A 223 21.48 -1.43 -8.36
CA LEU A 223 21.94 -0.06 -8.13
C LEU A 223 20.75 0.89 -7.91
N GLY A 224 19.74 0.82 -8.78
CA GLY A 224 18.53 1.62 -8.66
C GLY A 224 17.78 1.37 -7.34
N ALA A 225 17.72 0.11 -6.89
CA ALA A 225 17.17 -0.23 -5.58
C ALA A 225 17.98 0.40 -4.44
N ALA A 226 19.30 0.27 -4.46
CA ALA A 226 20.19 0.86 -3.45
C ALA A 226 20.04 2.38 -3.37
N THR A 227 19.98 3.08 -4.51
CA THR A 227 19.75 4.53 -4.57
C THR A 227 18.39 4.90 -3.98
N ARG A 228 17.32 4.18 -4.32
CA ARG A 228 15.98 4.43 -3.79
C ARG A 228 15.91 4.21 -2.28
N PHE A 229 16.54 3.15 -1.75
CA PHE A 229 16.62 2.93 -0.32
C PHE A 229 17.44 4.02 0.39
N GLY A 230 18.53 4.50 -0.21
CA GLY A 230 19.28 5.64 0.33
C GLY A 230 18.43 6.91 0.44
N ALA A 231 17.67 7.23 -0.62
CA ALA A 231 16.72 8.34 -0.61
C ALA A 231 15.63 8.16 0.45
N LEU A 232 15.10 6.94 0.60
CA LEU A 232 14.10 6.59 1.61
C LEU A 232 14.62 6.77 3.04
N VAL A 233 15.87 6.37 3.32
CA VAL A 233 16.53 6.61 4.61
C VAL A 233 16.60 8.11 4.91
N GLY A 234 16.99 8.92 3.93
CA GLY A 234 17.02 10.38 4.04
C GLY A 234 15.65 10.98 4.31
N ALA A 235 14.62 10.58 3.56
CA ALA A 235 13.25 11.05 3.73
C ALA A 235 12.69 10.71 5.12
N ALA A 236 12.84 9.45 5.57
CA ALA A 236 12.38 9.03 6.90
C ALA A 236 13.14 9.74 8.03
N ALA A 237 14.46 9.93 7.89
CA ALA A 237 15.26 10.68 8.86
C ALA A 237 14.87 12.16 8.92
N GLY A 238 14.59 12.78 7.77
CA GLY A 238 14.14 14.17 7.69
C GLY A 238 12.80 14.38 8.41
N LEU A 239 11.85 13.45 8.25
CA LEU A 239 10.58 13.51 8.97
C LEU A 239 10.74 13.30 10.49
N LEU A 240 11.56 12.35 10.91
CA LEU A 240 11.81 12.07 12.33
C LEU A 240 12.54 13.20 13.05
N ALA A 241 13.39 13.96 12.35
CA ALA A 241 14.13 15.08 12.91
C ALA A 241 13.42 16.43 12.76
N GLY A 242 12.43 16.51 11.87
CA GLY A 242 11.75 17.75 11.52
C GLY A 242 10.73 18.20 12.55
N THR A 243 10.58 19.51 12.71
CA THR A 243 9.52 20.14 13.52
C THR A 243 8.32 20.58 12.67
N ALA A 244 8.40 20.44 11.34
CA ALA A 244 7.39 20.91 10.41
C ALA A 244 6.07 20.10 10.48
N VAL A 245 6.12 18.91 11.08
CA VAL A 245 5.04 17.93 11.08
C VAL A 245 5.01 17.27 12.46
N ASP A 246 3.86 17.31 13.13
CA ASP A 246 3.66 16.66 14.42
C ASP A 246 3.28 15.18 14.22
N LEU A 247 4.26 14.29 14.43
CA LEU A 247 4.09 12.86 14.21
C LEU A 247 3.52 12.18 15.46
N ALA A 248 2.53 11.32 15.28
CA ALA A 248 2.07 10.45 16.36
C ALA A 248 3.16 9.42 16.73
N PRO A 249 3.23 8.95 17.99
CA PRO A 249 4.23 7.95 18.41
C PRO A 249 4.20 6.63 17.62
N ALA A 250 3.06 6.30 17.00
CA ALA A 250 2.97 5.16 16.09
C ALA A 250 3.66 5.42 14.74
N GLN A 251 3.54 6.63 14.22
CA GLN A 251 4.17 7.06 12.96
C GLN A 251 5.70 7.17 13.14
N GLU A 252 6.18 7.71 14.26
CA GLU A 252 7.61 7.74 14.57
C GLU A 252 8.23 6.34 14.60
N ARG A 253 7.58 5.40 15.32
CA ARG A 253 8.02 4.00 15.37
C ARG A 253 7.99 3.32 14.00
N HIS A 254 6.98 3.64 13.19
CA HIS A 254 6.91 3.16 11.80
C HIS A 254 8.09 3.70 10.97
N LEU A 255 8.31 5.02 10.94
CA LEU A 255 9.42 5.61 10.18
C LEU A 255 10.78 5.10 10.64
N ALA A 256 10.98 4.90 11.96
CA ALA A 256 12.21 4.34 12.50
C ALA A 256 12.44 2.88 12.04
N GLY A 257 11.38 2.05 12.08
CA GLY A 257 11.43 0.67 11.58
C GLY A 257 11.72 0.62 10.09
N LEU A 258 11.02 1.45 9.30
CA LEU A 258 11.20 1.53 7.86
C LEU A 258 12.60 2.00 7.48
N ARG A 259 13.16 2.97 8.21
CA ARG A 259 14.55 3.43 8.03
C ARG A 259 15.54 2.28 8.23
N ARG A 260 15.37 1.45 9.26
CA ARG A 260 16.22 0.28 9.50
C ARG A 260 16.14 -0.73 8.35
N ILE A 261 14.93 -1.05 7.91
CA ILE A 261 14.68 -1.97 6.78
C ILE A 261 15.31 -1.41 5.50
N ALA A 262 15.13 -0.12 5.22
CA ALA A 262 15.69 0.55 4.06
C ALA A 262 17.22 0.51 4.05
N THR A 263 17.87 0.80 5.18
CA THR A 263 19.33 0.69 5.32
C THR A 263 19.82 -0.73 5.01
N GLN A 264 19.19 -1.75 5.59
CA GLN A 264 19.60 -3.14 5.38
C GLN A 264 19.37 -3.61 3.94
N ASN A 265 18.22 -3.28 3.36
CA ASN A 265 17.91 -3.64 1.98
C ASN A 265 18.80 -2.90 0.96
N GLY A 266 19.15 -1.63 1.22
CA GLY A 266 20.09 -0.88 0.41
C GLY A 266 21.48 -1.52 0.40
N LEU A 267 21.98 -1.95 1.57
CA LEU A 267 23.24 -2.69 1.68
C LEU A 267 23.18 -4.05 0.97
N ALA A 268 22.09 -4.80 1.17
CA ALA A 268 21.91 -6.10 0.50
C ALA A 268 21.88 -5.96 -1.02
N ALA A 269 21.23 -4.93 -1.56
CA ALA A 269 21.22 -4.63 -2.99
C ALA A 269 22.64 -4.35 -3.52
N GLN A 270 23.43 -3.56 -2.81
CA GLN A 270 24.83 -3.29 -3.17
C GLN A 270 25.70 -4.56 -3.14
N LEU A 271 25.50 -5.44 -2.15
CA LEU A 271 26.23 -6.71 -2.06
C LEU A 271 25.88 -7.65 -3.21
N LEU A 272 24.60 -7.80 -3.52
CA LEU A 272 24.15 -8.59 -4.67
C LEU A 272 24.69 -8.02 -5.99
N MET A 273 24.69 -6.69 -6.14
CA MET A 273 25.23 -6.03 -7.33
C MET A 273 26.72 -6.36 -7.52
N LYS A 274 27.53 -6.31 -6.45
CA LYS A 274 28.93 -6.73 -6.51
C LYS A 274 29.07 -8.21 -6.85
N GLY A 275 28.19 -9.06 -6.31
CA GLY A 275 28.14 -10.49 -6.64
C GLY A 275 27.83 -10.76 -8.12
N THR A 276 26.99 -9.92 -8.77
CA THR A 276 26.69 -10.05 -10.20
C THR A 276 27.82 -9.62 -11.13
N ALA A 277 28.86 -8.95 -10.61
CA ALA A 277 29.95 -8.39 -11.39
C ALA A 277 31.26 -9.20 -11.36
N GLY A 278 31.32 -10.33 -10.63
CA GLY A 278 32.53 -11.14 -10.48
C GLY A 278 32.33 -12.61 -10.82
N GLU A 279 33.26 -13.18 -11.61
CA GLU A 279 33.25 -14.60 -12.05
C GLU A 279 33.48 -15.64 -10.93
N ALA A 280 33.79 -15.20 -9.70
CA ALA A 280 34.05 -16.06 -8.54
C ALA A 280 33.22 -15.71 -7.30
N ALA A 281 32.10 -14.99 -7.46
CA ALA A 281 31.25 -14.67 -6.32
C ALA A 281 30.51 -15.93 -5.83
N PRO A 282 30.49 -16.20 -4.50
CA PRO A 282 29.71 -17.32 -3.97
C PRO A 282 28.25 -17.14 -4.40
N THR A 283 27.59 -18.23 -4.82
CA THR A 283 26.17 -18.19 -5.16
C THR A 283 25.39 -17.75 -3.93
N LEU A 284 24.92 -16.50 -3.92
CA LEU A 284 24.16 -15.96 -2.81
C LEU A 284 22.69 -16.36 -3.01
N VAL A 285 22.12 -17.00 -1.99
CA VAL A 285 20.71 -17.35 -1.91
C VAL A 285 19.97 -16.25 -1.15
N PRO A 286 19.07 -15.49 -1.81
CA PRO A 286 18.22 -14.52 -1.17
C PRO A 286 17.24 -15.17 -0.20
N THR A 287 17.11 -14.59 0.98
CA THR A 287 16.14 -14.97 2.00
C THR A 287 15.39 -13.73 2.47
N TRP A 288 14.12 -13.90 2.83
CA TRP A 288 13.25 -12.79 3.20
C TRP A 288 12.88 -12.90 4.67
N ASP A 289 13.33 -11.93 5.46
CA ASP A 289 13.10 -11.90 6.89
C ASP A 289 12.10 -10.80 7.27
N PHE A 290 11.00 -11.19 7.91
CA PHE A 290 9.99 -10.29 8.45
C PHE A 290 10.14 -10.09 9.97
N SER A 291 11.22 -10.56 10.61
CA SER A 291 11.44 -10.53 12.06
C SER A 291 11.57 -9.11 12.63
N VAL A 292 12.38 -8.25 12.01
CA VAL A 292 12.51 -6.83 12.41
C VAL A 292 11.19 -6.08 12.24
N ALA A 293 10.41 -6.49 11.24
CA ALA A 293 9.05 -6.02 11.02
C ALA A 293 8.13 -6.40 12.19
N ARG A 294 8.35 -7.54 12.87
CA ARG A 294 7.55 -8.01 14.02
C ARG A 294 7.91 -7.32 15.34
N GLU A 295 9.15 -6.86 15.52
CA GLU A 295 9.59 -6.10 16.71
C GLU A 295 8.97 -4.69 16.72
N HIS A 296 8.91 -4.05 15.56
CA HIS A 296 8.30 -2.73 15.37
C HIS A 296 6.94 -2.94 14.69
N SER A 297 5.91 -3.23 15.49
CA SER A 297 4.53 -3.63 15.11
C SER A 297 3.83 -2.82 14.00
N THR A 298 4.46 -1.79 13.44
CA THR A 298 3.92 -0.88 12.43
C THR A 298 4.55 -1.06 11.03
N CYS A 299 5.66 -1.79 10.84
CA CYS A 299 6.32 -1.99 9.53
C CYS A 299 6.22 -3.43 8.98
N MET A 300 5.22 -4.18 9.42
CA MET A 300 5.16 -5.65 9.30
C MET A 300 5.11 -6.27 7.89
N PHE A 301 5.10 -5.46 6.84
CA PHE A 301 4.92 -5.91 5.46
C PHE A 301 6.12 -5.64 4.55
N PHE A 302 7.18 -4.98 5.04
CA PHE A 302 8.44 -4.85 4.32
C PHE A 302 9.47 -5.81 4.92
N PRO A 303 9.93 -6.84 4.19
CA PRO A 303 10.97 -7.74 4.65
C PRO A 303 12.35 -7.11 4.51
N ILE A 304 13.28 -7.65 5.28
CA ILE A 304 14.71 -7.50 5.05
C ILE A 304 15.19 -8.61 4.13
N LEU A 305 16.00 -8.24 3.14
CA LEU A 305 16.70 -9.16 2.27
C LEU A 305 17.96 -9.67 2.97
N GLY A 306 17.91 -10.92 3.44
CA GLY A 306 19.08 -11.66 3.91
C GLY A 306 19.76 -12.39 2.75
N LEU A 307 21.09 -12.49 2.79
CA LEU A 307 21.89 -13.21 1.78
C LEU A 307 22.63 -14.35 2.47
N LYS A 308 22.35 -15.59 2.04
CA LYS A 308 23.07 -16.79 2.50
C LYS A 308 24.01 -17.27 1.41
N ARG A 309 25.11 -17.93 1.75
CA ARG A 309 25.88 -18.69 0.75
C ARG A 309 25.12 -19.97 0.41
N ALA A 310 25.06 -20.33 -0.87
CA ALA A 310 24.71 -21.69 -1.26
C ALA A 310 25.80 -22.62 -0.72
N GLU A 311 25.37 -23.69 -0.05
CA GLU A 311 26.24 -24.80 0.37
C GLU A 311 26.64 -25.65 -0.84
#